data_AF-A0A2D9Q9K7-F1
#
_entry.id   AF-A0A2D9Q9K7-F1
#
_cell.length_a   1.000
_cell.length_b   1.000
_cell.length_c   1.000
_cell.angle_alpha   90.00
_cell.angle_beta   90.00
_cell.angle_gamma   90.00
#
_symmetry.space_group_name_H-M   'P 1'
#
loop_
_entity.id
_entity.type
_entity.pdbx_description
1 polymer ?
#
loop_
_entity_poly.entity_id
_entity_poly.type
_entity_poly.pdbx_seq_one_letter_code
_entity_poly.pdbx_strand_id
1 'polypeptide(L)'
;MAKTTVHIDQRKLLGELSAGRNLKVTSNIVKTEVDKKIKKSQDDLVREYENHPVTKEIDAGPNASNSSGTLGGKGNLFSFIGFNRGDNPTAPVKTRLARPIKSKVSKGSFGRFKVEVDAATKQELEEVSPIPWSIGRSWLDGIEKGISGLGRYLFKGSNLKSSRSGTAIQVTNSKGGRFQNTSYISKMLNNFYKRLSK
;
A
#
# COMPACT_ATOMS: atom_id res chain seq x y z
N MET A 1 9.23 13.07 -8.37
CA MET A 1 7.97 13.22 -7.60
C MET A 1 6.81 13.21 -8.58
N ALA A 2 5.98 12.18 -8.57
CA ALA A 2 4.82 12.08 -9.45
C ALA A 2 3.63 12.84 -8.83
N LYS A 3 3.01 13.73 -9.59
CA LYS A 3 1.85 14.53 -9.14
C LYS A 3 0.58 13.85 -9.61
N THR A 4 -0.32 13.48 -8.70
CA THR A 4 -1.66 13.00 -9.07
C THR A 4 -2.65 14.15 -9.02
N THR A 5 -3.36 14.40 -10.12
CA THR A 5 -4.42 15.41 -10.19
C THR A 5 -5.76 14.74 -9.86
N VAL A 6 -6.51 15.29 -8.90
CA VAL A 6 -7.86 14.85 -8.58
C VAL A 6 -8.83 16.02 -8.81
N HIS A 7 -9.95 15.74 -9.47
CA HIS A 7 -11.01 16.72 -9.69
C HIS A 7 -12.07 16.57 -8.59
N ILE A 8 -12.43 17.67 -7.92
CA ILE A 8 -13.49 17.71 -6.90
C ILE A 8 -14.64 18.57 -7.45
N ASP A 9 -15.89 18.12 -7.29
CA ASP A 9 -17.07 18.85 -7.77
C ASP A 9 -17.37 20.07 -6.89
N GLN A 10 -17.22 21.26 -7.49
CA GLN A 10 -17.43 22.54 -6.84
C GLN A 10 -18.92 22.86 -6.59
N ARG A 11 -19.89 22.31 -7.32
CA ARG A 11 -21.31 22.63 -7.06
C ARG A 11 -21.78 22.06 -5.72
N LYS A 12 -21.31 20.87 -5.36
CA LYS A 12 -21.61 20.22 -4.08
C LYS A 12 -20.92 20.94 -2.92
N LEU A 13 -19.65 21.29 -3.10
CA LEU A 13 -18.86 22.00 -2.10
C LEU A 13 -19.30 23.47 -1.93
N LEU A 14 -19.71 24.17 -2.99
CA LEU A 14 -20.24 25.54 -2.92
C LEU A 14 -21.71 25.62 -2.48
N GLY A 15 -22.51 24.59 -2.72
CA GLY A 15 -23.86 24.50 -2.13
C GLY A 15 -23.80 24.49 -0.60
N GLU A 16 -22.73 23.92 -0.03
CA GLU A 16 -22.46 23.92 1.41
C GLU A 16 -21.73 25.19 1.89
N LEU A 17 -21.02 25.92 1.00
CA LEU A 17 -20.07 26.98 1.41
C LEU A 17 -20.34 28.40 0.86
N SER A 18 -21.26 28.61 -0.10
CA SER A 18 -21.45 29.93 -0.71
C SER A 18 -22.90 30.32 -0.93
N ALA A 19 -23.54 30.75 0.15
CA ALA A 19 -24.32 31.98 0.11
C ALA A 19 -23.37 33.16 0.43
N GLY A 20 -22.69 33.72 -0.58
CA GLY A 20 -22.12 35.08 -0.48
C GLY A 20 -20.59 35.26 -0.43
N ARG A 21 -20.09 36.01 -1.41
CA ARG A 21 -19.03 37.06 -1.33
C ARG A 21 -17.76 36.80 -0.48
N ASN A 22 -16.73 36.15 -1.06
CA ASN A 22 -15.30 36.56 -1.11
C ASN A 22 -14.40 35.37 -1.53
N LEU A 23 -13.81 35.41 -2.74
CA LEU A 23 -13.03 34.29 -3.30
C LEU A 23 -11.81 33.86 -2.45
N LYS A 24 -11.17 34.77 -1.70
CA LYS A 24 -10.06 34.46 -0.78
C LYS A 24 -10.53 33.68 0.45
N VAL A 25 -11.68 34.07 1.03
CA VAL A 25 -12.30 33.38 2.16
C VAL A 25 -12.77 31.99 1.71
N THR A 26 -13.37 31.89 0.52
CA THR A 26 -13.77 30.59 -0.07
C THR A 26 -12.57 29.67 -0.30
N SER A 27 -11.43 30.17 -0.81
CA SER A 27 -10.26 29.31 -1.06
C SER A 27 -9.65 28.72 0.20
N ASN A 28 -9.61 29.47 1.30
CA ASN A 28 -9.10 28.97 2.58
C ASN A 28 -10.02 27.90 3.16
N ILE A 29 -11.33 28.13 3.13
CA ILE A 29 -12.32 27.15 3.61
C ILE A 29 -12.28 25.88 2.75
N VAL A 30 -12.24 26.03 1.42
CA VAL A 30 -12.08 24.89 0.49
C VAL A 30 -10.78 24.14 0.76
N LYS A 31 -9.68 24.85 1.00
CA LYS A 31 -8.40 24.21 1.35
C LYS A 31 -8.49 23.43 2.66
N THR A 32 -9.11 23.99 3.70
CA THR A 32 -9.30 23.30 4.98
C THR A 32 -10.11 22.02 4.81
N GLU A 33 -11.21 22.04 4.05
CA GLU A 33 -12.02 20.84 3.83
C GLU A 33 -11.33 19.81 2.93
N VAL A 34 -10.58 20.25 1.92
CA VAL A 34 -9.72 19.38 1.13
C VAL A 34 -8.68 18.70 2.01
N ASP A 35 -8.00 19.45 2.89
CA ASP A 35 -6.95 18.92 3.76
C ASP A 35 -7.53 17.93 4.79
N LYS A 36 -8.70 18.22 5.39
CA LYS A 36 -9.42 17.28 6.26
C LYS A 36 -9.78 15.98 5.54
N LYS A 37 -10.29 16.08 4.32
CA LYS A 37 -10.67 14.93 3.51
C LYS A 37 -9.47 14.10 3.08
N ILE A 38 -8.35 14.76 2.72
CA ILE A 38 -7.08 14.10 2.43
C ILE A 38 -6.61 13.33 3.65
N LYS A 39 -6.57 13.98 4.82
CA LYS A 39 -6.15 13.35 6.07
C LYS A 39 -7.01 12.13 6.42
N LYS A 40 -8.33 12.26 6.37
CA LYS A 40 -9.26 11.14 6.59
C LYS A 40 -9.02 10.00 5.60
N SER A 41 -8.90 10.31 4.31
CA SER A 41 -8.69 9.30 3.27
C SER A 41 -7.34 8.59 3.41
N GLN A 42 -6.31 9.31 3.88
CA GLN A 42 -4.99 8.80 4.19
C GLN A 42 -5.03 7.87 5.41
N ASP A 43 -5.73 8.26 6.48
CA ASP A 43 -5.88 7.43 7.68
C ASP A 43 -6.62 6.12 7.33
N ASP A 44 -7.65 6.18 6.48
CA ASP A 44 -8.32 4.99 5.94
C ASP A 44 -7.36 4.12 5.11
N LEU A 45 -6.48 4.73 4.29
CA LEU A 45 -5.48 4.00 3.49
C LEU A 45 -4.46 3.27 4.37
N VAL A 46 -3.93 3.95 5.39
CA VAL A 46 -2.99 3.35 6.35
C VAL A 46 -3.69 2.22 7.12
N ARG A 47 -4.92 2.43 7.55
CA ARG A 47 -5.72 1.41 8.24
C ARG A 47 -6.02 0.20 7.34
N GLU A 48 -6.36 0.42 6.07
CA GLU A 48 -6.54 -0.65 5.07
C GLU A 48 -5.26 -1.47 4.92
N TYR A 49 -4.10 -0.80 4.84
CA TYR A 49 -2.79 -1.44 4.76
C TYR A 49 -2.53 -2.30 5.99
N GLU A 50 -2.58 -1.74 7.20
CA GLU A 50 -2.30 -2.47 8.45
C GLU A 50 -3.25 -3.64 8.69
N ASN A 51 -4.51 -3.53 8.25
CA ASN A 51 -5.51 -4.56 8.50
C ASN A 51 -5.54 -5.67 7.46
N HIS A 52 -4.85 -5.49 6.33
CA HIS A 52 -4.86 -6.47 5.26
C HIS A 52 -4.19 -7.79 5.69
N PRO A 53 -4.73 -8.96 5.28
CA PRO A 53 -4.16 -10.26 5.64
C PRO A 53 -2.69 -10.40 5.28
N VAL A 54 -2.28 -9.88 4.12
CA VAL A 54 -0.86 -9.87 3.68
C VAL A 54 0.04 -9.13 4.66
N THR A 55 -0.34 -7.92 5.08
CA THR A 55 0.44 -7.11 6.02
C THR A 55 0.56 -7.79 7.36
N LYS A 56 -0.57 -8.28 7.90
CA LYS A 56 -0.60 -9.00 9.17
C LYS A 56 0.23 -10.28 9.15
N GLU A 57 0.19 -11.02 8.05
CA GLU A 57 1.01 -12.22 7.88
C GLU A 57 2.50 -11.91 7.89
N ILE A 58 2.91 -10.84 7.20
CA ILE A 58 4.31 -10.43 7.16
C ILE A 58 4.74 -9.86 8.52
N ASP A 59 3.92 -9.03 9.18
CA ASP A 59 4.21 -8.44 10.49
C ASP A 59 4.31 -9.48 11.61
N ALA A 60 3.53 -10.56 11.52
CA ALA A 60 3.61 -11.68 12.44
C ALA A 60 4.90 -12.52 12.28
N GLY A 61 5.70 -12.21 11.26
CA GLY A 61 7.05 -12.72 11.09
C GLY A 61 7.12 -14.18 10.62
N PRO A 62 8.29 -14.83 10.79
CA PRO A 62 8.59 -16.10 10.14
C PRO A 62 7.82 -17.30 10.68
N ASN A 63 7.15 -17.16 11.82
CA ASN A 63 6.34 -18.20 12.48
C ASN A 63 4.84 -18.03 12.21
N ALA A 64 4.43 -17.01 11.46
CA ALA A 64 3.04 -16.78 11.13
C ALA A 64 2.44 -17.92 10.30
N SER A 65 1.11 -18.05 10.33
CA SER A 65 0.36 -18.86 9.37
C SER A 65 0.08 -18.08 8.08
N ASN A 66 -0.11 -18.78 6.95
CA ASN A 66 -0.48 -18.16 5.67
C ASN A 66 -1.94 -17.64 5.63
N SER A 67 -2.23 -16.60 6.41
CA SER A 67 -3.57 -16.00 6.52
C SER A 67 -4.02 -15.26 5.25
N SER A 68 -3.10 -14.88 4.38
CA SER A 68 -3.41 -14.30 3.07
C SER A 68 -3.80 -15.32 2.00
N GLY A 69 -3.57 -16.62 2.22
CA GLY A 69 -3.85 -17.69 1.25
C GLY A 69 -2.92 -17.73 0.03
N THR A 70 -1.93 -16.82 -0.03
CA THR A 70 -1.00 -16.65 -1.16
C THR A 70 -0.14 -17.87 -1.46
N LEU A 71 0.08 -18.75 -0.48
CA LEU A 71 0.98 -19.92 -0.59
C LEU A 71 0.23 -21.26 -0.54
N GLY A 72 -1.10 -21.24 -0.65
CA GLY A 72 -1.93 -22.46 -0.57
C GLY A 72 -1.79 -23.19 0.77
N GLY A 73 -1.64 -22.44 1.87
CA GLY A 73 -1.50 -22.99 3.22
C GLY A 73 -0.08 -23.45 3.59
N LYS A 74 0.91 -23.28 2.69
CA LYS A 74 2.31 -23.63 2.97
C LYS A 74 3.03 -22.49 3.68
N GLY A 75 3.45 -22.68 4.93
CA GLY A 75 4.30 -21.74 5.66
C GLY A 75 3.72 -20.32 5.74
N ASN A 76 4.48 -19.30 5.36
CA ASN A 76 4.04 -17.89 5.30
C ASN A 76 4.89 -17.04 4.34
N LEU A 77 4.35 -15.87 3.98
CA LEU A 77 4.96 -14.88 3.10
C LEU A 77 6.30 -14.37 3.62
N PHE A 78 6.44 -14.14 4.93
CA PHE A 78 7.68 -13.59 5.49
C PHE A 78 8.88 -14.49 5.16
N SER A 79 8.74 -15.78 5.45
CA SER A 79 9.76 -16.79 5.21
C SER A 79 9.90 -17.18 3.74
N PHE A 80 8.81 -17.11 2.95
CA PHE A 80 8.84 -17.39 1.52
C PHE A 80 9.54 -16.29 0.71
N ILE A 81 9.20 -15.02 0.97
CA ILE A 81 9.91 -13.87 0.39
C ILE A 81 11.36 -13.87 0.87
N GLY A 82 11.63 -14.43 2.05
CA GLY A 82 12.98 -14.68 2.54
C GLY A 82 13.58 -13.48 3.25
N PHE A 83 12.75 -12.75 4.01
CA PHE A 83 13.23 -11.76 4.96
C PHE A 83 14.04 -12.42 6.08
N ASN A 84 14.95 -11.66 6.69
CA ASN A 84 15.72 -12.13 7.83
C ASN A 84 14.85 -12.11 9.08
N ARG A 85 15.14 -12.99 10.03
CA ARG A 85 14.47 -12.97 11.32
C ARG A 85 14.66 -11.61 12.00
N GLY A 86 13.57 -11.01 12.45
CA GLY A 86 13.57 -9.70 13.12
C GLY A 86 13.40 -8.51 12.17
N ASP A 87 13.41 -8.73 10.84
CA ASP A 87 13.11 -7.67 9.88
C ASP A 87 11.67 -7.18 10.06
N ASN A 88 11.46 -5.88 9.81
CA ASN A 88 10.14 -5.27 9.73
C ASN A 88 9.89 -4.69 8.31
N PRO A 89 9.65 -5.56 7.31
CA PRO A 89 9.61 -5.17 5.90
C PRO A 89 8.38 -4.35 5.49
N THR A 90 7.34 -4.28 6.33
CA THR A 90 6.14 -3.46 6.09
C THR A 90 6.33 -2.01 6.56
N ALA A 91 7.24 -1.75 7.51
CA ALA A 91 7.44 -0.44 8.10
C ALA A 91 7.82 0.66 7.08
N PRO A 92 8.68 0.43 6.07
CA PRO A 92 9.00 1.44 5.06
C PRO A 92 7.77 1.86 4.24
N VAL A 93 6.92 0.88 3.88
CA VAL A 93 5.68 1.12 3.14
C VAL A 93 4.69 1.91 4.01
N LYS A 94 4.48 1.48 5.26
CA LYS A 94 3.64 2.20 6.24
C LYS A 94 4.09 3.64 6.43
N THR A 95 5.40 3.86 6.58
CA THR A 95 6.00 5.20 6.71
C THR A 95 5.73 6.05 5.48
N ARG A 96 5.89 5.48 4.28
CA ARG A 96 5.64 6.19 3.02
C ARG A 96 4.17 6.55 2.83
N LEU A 97 3.26 5.69 3.27
CA LEU A 97 1.80 5.92 3.26
C LEU A 97 1.36 6.97 4.29
N ALA A 98 1.96 6.99 5.47
CA ALA A 98 1.62 7.91 6.56
C ALA A 98 2.25 9.31 6.42
N ARG A 99 3.15 9.51 5.44
CA ARG A 99 3.80 10.81 5.19
C ARG A 99 2.76 11.90 4.91
N PRO A 100 2.80 13.06 5.59
CA PRO A 100 1.84 14.14 5.36
C PRO A 100 1.70 14.51 3.88
N ILE A 101 0.47 14.51 3.38
CA ILE A 101 0.16 14.81 1.98
C ILE A 101 0.00 16.31 1.83
N LYS A 102 0.80 16.91 0.94
CA LYS A 102 0.63 18.32 0.57
C LYS A 102 -0.42 18.44 -0.53
N SER A 103 -1.28 19.44 -0.41
CA SER A 103 -2.31 19.76 -1.38
C SER A 103 -2.11 21.17 -1.95
N LYS A 104 -2.39 21.33 -3.25
CA LYS A 104 -2.52 22.63 -3.90
C LYS A 104 -3.91 22.73 -4.51
N VAL A 105 -4.67 23.73 -4.06
CA VAL A 105 -5.98 24.07 -4.62
C VAL A 105 -5.79 25.22 -5.60
N SER A 106 -6.34 25.08 -6.80
CA SER A 106 -6.37 26.13 -7.81
C SER A 106 -7.75 26.22 -8.47
N LYS A 107 -8.03 27.37 -9.09
CA LYS A 107 -9.24 27.53 -9.92
C LYS A 107 -9.13 26.61 -11.13
N GLY A 108 -10.16 25.81 -11.36
CA GLY A 108 -10.37 25.05 -12.59
C GLY A 108 -11.45 25.69 -13.47
N SER A 109 -11.62 25.15 -14.67
CA SER A 109 -12.71 25.53 -15.59
C SER A 109 -14.06 25.10 -15.03
N PHE A 110 -15.17 25.71 -15.45
CA PHE A 110 -16.48 25.18 -15.06
C PHE A 110 -17.07 25.77 -13.79
N GLY A 111 -16.35 26.69 -13.13
CA GLY A 111 -16.51 26.83 -11.69
C GLY A 111 -16.29 25.46 -11.05
N ARG A 112 -15.12 24.85 -11.27
CA ARG A 112 -14.59 23.72 -10.49
C ARG A 112 -13.26 24.09 -9.83
N PHE A 113 -12.91 23.45 -8.71
CA PHE A 113 -11.57 23.55 -8.14
C PHE A 113 -10.72 22.37 -8.61
N LYS A 114 -9.47 22.64 -8.99
CA LYS A 114 -8.46 21.62 -9.26
C LYS A 114 -7.67 21.39 -7.98
N VAL A 115 -7.55 20.13 -7.56
CA VAL A 115 -6.75 19.75 -6.39
C VAL A 115 -5.61 18.84 -6.84
N GLU A 116 -4.40 19.32 -6.68
CA GLU A 116 -3.18 18.54 -6.87
C GLU A 116 -2.75 17.99 -5.51
N VAL A 117 -2.56 16.67 -5.42
CA VAL A 117 -2.12 15.99 -4.19
C VAL A 117 -0.78 15.32 -4.41
N ASP A 118 0.13 15.51 -3.46
CA ASP A 118 1.43 14.83 -3.39
C ASP A 118 1.31 13.58 -2.51
N ALA A 119 0.64 12.56 -3.05
CA ALA A 119 0.40 11.28 -2.39
C ALA A 119 1.42 10.21 -2.82
N ALA A 120 1.50 9.09 -2.09
CA ALA A 120 2.32 7.95 -2.49
C ALA A 120 1.80 7.32 -3.78
N THR A 121 2.69 7.11 -4.75
CA THR A 121 2.40 6.32 -5.95
C THR A 121 2.78 4.85 -5.75
N LYS A 122 2.21 3.96 -6.57
CA LYS A 122 2.55 2.53 -6.54
C LYS A 122 4.05 2.31 -6.74
N GLN A 123 4.67 3.02 -7.67
CA GLN A 123 6.11 2.93 -7.94
C GLN A 123 6.95 3.30 -6.71
N GLU A 124 6.65 4.41 -6.04
CA GLU A 124 7.41 4.81 -4.84
C GLU A 124 7.27 3.80 -3.69
N LEU A 125 6.12 3.11 -3.61
CA LEU A 125 5.93 2.04 -2.63
C LEU A 125 6.70 0.77 -3.03
N GLU A 126 6.79 0.46 -4.32
CA GLU A 126 7.59 -0.65 -4.84
C GLU A 126 9.09 -0.45 -4.56
N GLU A 127 9.59 0.77 -4.71
CA GLU A 127 11.00 1.13 -4.45
C GLU A 127 11.41 0.89 -2.99
N VAL A 128 10.49 1.08 -2.03
CA VAL A 128 10.76 0.84 -0.59
C VAL A 128 10.39 -0.57 -0.12
N SER A 129 10.05 -1.46 -1.04
CA SER A 129 9.62 -2.84 -0.73
C SER A 129 10.39 -3.89 -1.54
N PRO A 130 11.74 -3.87 -1.54
CA PRO A 130 12.53 -4.80 -2.36
C PRO A 130 12.38 -6.25 -1.88
N ILE A 131 12.44 -7.19 -2.82
CA ILE A 131 12.64 -8.62 -2.52
C ILE A 131 14.12 -8.82 -2.16
N PRO A 132 14.47 -9.39 -0.99
CA PRO A 132 15.86 -9.45 -0.51
C PRO A 132 16.86 -10.18 -1.42
N TRP A 133 16.38 -11.02 -2.33
CA TRP A 133 17.19 -11.84 -3.24
C TRP A 133 16.97 -11.51 -4.72
N SER A 134 16.13 -10.53 -5.05
CA SER A 134 15.82 -10.17 -6.43
C SER A 134 15.92 -8.67 -6.63
N ILE A 135 17.03 -8.25 -7.23
CA ILE A 135 17.31 -6.85 -7.54
C ILE A 135 16.23 -6.31 -8.48
N GLY A 136 15.73 -5.10 -8.20
CA GLY A 136 14.74 -4.41 -9.02
C GLY A 136 13.32 -4.98 -8.92
N ARG A 137 13.08 -5.98 -8.06
CA ARG A 137 11.73 -6.50 -7.81
C ARG A 137 11.21 -6.09 -6.45
N SER A 138 9.92 -5.74 -6.42
CA SER A 138 9.20 -5.42 -5.20
C SER A 138 8.35 -6.61 -4.73
N TRP A 139 8.31 -6.84 -3.41
CA TRP A 139 7.40 -7.82 -2.84
C TRP A 139 5.95 -7.35 -2.96
N LEU A 140 5.65 -6.04 -2.94
CA LEU A 140 4.30 -5.52 -3.19
C LEU A 140 3.79 -5.94 -4.57
N ASP A 141 4.62 -5.74 -5.61
CA ASP A 141 4.27 -6.16 -6.97
C ASP A 141 4.20 -7.69 -7.07
N GLY A 142 5.09 -8.40 -6.38
CA GLY A 142 5.09 -9.85 -6.27
C GLY A 142 3.79 -10.42 -5.67
N ILE A 143 3.19 -9.78 -4.66
CA ILE A 143 1.89 -10.22 -4.11
C ILE A 143 0.78 -10.16 -5.17
N GLU A 144 0.80 -9.13 -6.03
CA GLU A 144 -0.26 -8.88 -7.01
C GLU A 144 -0.05 -9.65 -8.33
N LYS A 145 1.21 -9.85 -8.74
CA LYS A 145 1.58 -10.48 -10.01
C LYS A 145 2.13 -11.90 -9.87
N GLY A 146 2.53 -12.28 -8.68
CA GLY A 146 3.09 -13.59 -8.36
C GLY A 146 4.59 -13.54 -8.08
N ILE A 147 5.03 -14.39 -7.15
CA ILE A 147 6.44 -14.59 -6.81
C ILE A 147 6.82 -16.03 -7.18
N SER A 148 7.87 -16.16 -7.99
CA SER A 148 8.41 -17.46 -8.39
C SER A 148 9.06 -18.20 -7.23
N GLY A 149 9.20 -19.52 -7.35
CA GLY A 149 9.94 -20.34 -6.39
C GLY A 149 9.08 -21.03 -5.33
N LEU A 150 7.74 -20.88 -5.35
CA LEU A 150 6.86 -21.60 -4.42
C LEU A 150 6.97 -23.12 -4.57
N GLY A 151 7.15 -23.62 -5.79
CA GLY A 151 7.38 -25.04 -6.03
C GLY A 151 8.64 -25.58 -5.33
N ARG A 152 9.60 -24.74 -4.97
CA ARG A 152 10.84 -25.15 -4.28
C ARG A 152 10.86 -24.73 -2.82
N TYR A 153 9.81 -24.08 -2.34
CA TYR A 153 9.70 -23.62 -0.96
C TYR A 153 9.35 -24.78 -0.01
N LEU A 154 10.11 -24.91 1.07
CA LEU A 154 9.88 -25.88 2.13
C LEU A 154 9.89 -25.19 3.50
N PHE A 155 8.73 -25.15 4.14
CA PHE A 155 8.57 -24.69 5.52
C PHE A 155 8.83 -25.82 6.52
N LYS A 156 9.59 -25.54 7.59
CA LYS A 156 9.92 -26.49 8.67
C LYS A 156 9.53 -26.00 10.06
N GLY A 157 9.05 -24.77 10.20
CA GLY A 157 8.53 -24.24 11.46
C GLY A 157 9.55 -23.62 12.40
N SER A 158 10.74 -24.21 12.61
CA SER A 158 11.76 -23.59 13.49
C SER A 158 13.19 -24.11 13.29
N ASN A 159 14.15 -23.35 13.85
CA ASN A 159 15.56 -23.72 14.10
C ASN A 159 16.39 -24.18 12.89
N LEU A 160 16.07 -23.68 11.69
CA LEU A 160 16.89 -23.89 10.51
C LEU A 160 18.07 -22.92 10.48
N LYS A 161 19.26 -23.39 10.90
CA LYS A 161 20.50 -22.58 10.91
C LYS A 161 20.88 -22.02 9.54
N SER A 162 20.56 -22.72 8.46
CA SER A 162 20.84 -22.30 7.07
C SER A 162 19.74 -21.41 6.46
N SER A 163 18.75 -20.99 7.25
CA SER A 163 17.61 -20.18 6.79
C SER A 163 17.72 -18.74 7.28
N ARG A 164 17.55 -17.77 6.37
CA ARG A 164 17.48 -16.32 6.70
C ARG A 164 16.37 -16.01 7.72
N SER A 165 15.19 -16.57 7.52
CA SER A 165 14.04 -16.42 8.41
C SER A 165 14.10 -17.37 9.62
N GLY A 166 14.89 -18.44 9.50
CA GLY A 166 15.01 -19.52 10.48
C GLY A 166 13.90 -20.57 10.38
N THR A 167 12.97 -20.47 9.41
CA THR A 167 11.77 -21.33 9.34
C THR A 167 11.52 -21.99 7.99
N ALA A 168 12.17 -21.54 6.91
CA ALA A 168 12.02 -22.13 5.58
C ALA A 168 13.29 -22.09 4.73
N ILE A 169 13.39 -23.04 3.79
CA ILE A 169 14.48 -23.13 2.81
C ILE A 169 13.93 -23.39 1.41
N GLN A 170 14.76 -23.11 0.41
CA GLN A 170 14.53 -23.52 -0.97
C GLN A 170 15.21 -24.87 -1.21
N VAL A 171 14.48 -25.84 -1.75
CA VAL A 171 14.98 -27.18 -2.11
C VAL A 171 15.11 -27.33 -3.62
N THR A 172 15.93 -28.28 -4.07
CA THR A 172 16.16 -28.53 -5.51
C THR A 172 14.95 -29.15 -6.19
N ASN A 173 14.34 -30.15 -5.54
CA ASN A 173 13.18 -30.86 -6.08
C ASN A 173 11.89 -30.09 -5.88
N SER A 174 11.07 -30.01 -6.93
CA SER A 174 9.76 -29.39 -6.84
C SER A 174 8.85 -30.14 -5.87
N LYS A 175 8.25 -29.40 -4.93
CA LYS A 175 7.18 -29.78 -4.01
C LYS A 175 5.81 -29.32 -4.52
N GLY A 176 5.75 -28.82 -5.75
CA GLY A 176 4.53 -28.28 -6.37
C GLY A 176 3.95 -27.07 -5.63
N GLY A 177 2.83 -26.56 -6.15
CA GLY A 177 2.15 -25.38 -5.63
C GLY A 177 2.30 -24.17 -6.53
N ARG A 178 1.26 -23.33 -6.52
CA ARG A 178 1.16 -22.12 -7.32
C ARG A 178 0.84 -20.95 -6.40
N PHE A 179 1.59 -19.86 -6.58
CA PHE A 179 1.33 -18.64 -5.83
C PHE A 179 -0.04 -18.09 -6.20
N GLN A 180 -0.85 -17.77 -5.18
CA GLN A 180 -2.18 -17.22 -5.34
C GLN A 180 -2.11 -15.71 -5.28
N ASN A 181 -2.08 -15.08 -6.44
CA ASN A 181 -2.02 -13.62 -6.56
C ASN A 181 -3.20 -12.97 -5.82
N THR A 182 -2.92 -11.93 -5.05
CA THR A 182 -3.92 -11.26 -4.20
C THR A 182 -3.89 -9.77 -4.47
N SER A 183 -5.05 -9.15 -4.69
CA SER A 183 -5.14 -7.68 -4.79
C SER A 183 -4.70 -7.04 -3.49
N TYR A 184 -3.80 -6.07 -3.55
CA TYR A 184 -3.19 -5.50 -2.36
C TYR A 184 -3.02 -3.98 -2.51
N ILE A 185 -1.79 -3.51 -2.71
CA ILE A 185 -1.49 -2.07 -2.66
C ILE A 185 -2.16 -1.28 -3.78
N SER A 186 -2.31 -1.85 -4.97
CA SER A 186 -2.95 -1.17 -6.11
C SER A 186 -4.43 -0.88 -5.82
N LYS A 187 -5.13 -1.86 -5.22
CA LYS A 187 -6.54 -1.71 -4.83
C LYS A 187 -6.71 -0.65 -3.76
N MET A 188 -5.83 -0.64 -2.75
CA MET A 188 -5.84 0.36 -1.67
C MET A 188 -5.61 1.78 -2.20
N LEU A 189 -4.60 1.98 -3.06
CA LEU A 189 -4.35 3.27 -3.70
C LEU A 189 -5.53 3.72 -4.56
N ASN A 190 -6.12 2.81 -5.33
CA ASN A 190 -7.31 3.11 -6.12
C ASN A 190 -8.49 3.53 -5.24
N ASN A 191 -8.71 2.87 -4.10
CA ASN A 191 -9.73 3.26 -3.13
C ASN A 191 -9.46 4.66 -2.56
N PHE A 192 -8.21 4.94 -2.20
CA PHE A 192 -7.78 6.26 -1.72
C PHE A 192 -8.09 7.37 -2.74
N TYR A 193 -7.69 7.22 -4.00
CA TYR A 193 -7.96 8.22 -5.03
C TYR A 193 -9.46 8.39 -5.31
N LYS A 194 -10.23 7.29 -5.27
CA LYS A 194 -11.70 7.34 -5.38
C LYS A 194 -12.36 8.10 -4.22
N ARG A 195 -11.83 7.98 -2.98
CA ARG A 195 -12.32 8.76 -1.85
C ARG A 195 -12.07 10.26 -2.05
N LEU A 196 -10.90 10.62 -2.59
CA LEU A 196 -10.56 12.02 -2.86
C LEU A 196 -11.44 12.67 -3.93
N SER A 197 -11.89 11.92 -4.94
CA SER A 197 -12.69 12.46 -6.05
C SER A 197 -14.19 12.60 -5.75
N LYS A 198 -14.71 11.97 -4.69
CA LYS A 198 -16.15 11.97 -4.33
C LYS A 198 -16.65 13.28 -3.74
#